data_AF-A4A579-F1
#
_entry.id   AF-A4A579-F1
#
_cell.length_a   1.000
_cell.length_b   1.000
_cell.length_c   1.000
_cell.angle_alpha   90.00
_cell.angle_beta   90.00
_cell.angle_gamma   90.00
#
_symmetry.space_group_name_H-M   'P 1'
#
loop_
_entity.id
_entity.type
_entity.pdbx_description
1 polymer ?
#
loop_
_entity_poly.entity_id
_entity_poly.type
_entity_poly.pdbx_seq_one_letter_code
_entity_poly.pdbx_strand_id
1 'polypeptide(L)'
;MIKNNHAIHRQLANAAAALLLGTGGVSASAAIVTEWDFSTSATFTSATFSGASAGNTVSASELSWGRSSSFCEGGSGGPTEPGGVFGGCGGFWGLGDTVDPDFQDPTSDAAFNRSALTIGTPGSFTGGGAATGTVNTVTDGNIEAGDFGLGINLTHWNNPISGFPTLTGGTIQDTLTLTPVAPMTGASVDAPDITFDFRFAETPNGGPCADGTATPCADLFGIVAVPTLNLAFDYLGQEYFASVLLTDGMGGAAPIGTLGDQECAAVSLGSGCQGFRTAESQATTVQFAFAISTTPVFVPAPAPIALFGLGVLGLGLLRRKSRSQAA
;
A
#
# COMPACT_ATOMS: atom_id res chain seq x y z
N MET A 1 41.69 6.20 96.74
CA MET A 1 42.82 6.41 95.80
C MET A 1 42.68 5.37 94.70
N ILE A 2 41.97 5.64 93.59
CA ILE A 2 42.48 6.12 92.28
C ILE A 2 43.68 5.25 91.83
N LYS A 3 43.60 4.40 90.77
CA LYS A 3 43.51 4.77 89.35
C LYS A 3 42.89 3.68 88.44
N ASN A 4 42.14 4.17 87.45
CA ASN A 4 41.63 3.52 86.24
C ASN A 4 42.70 3.26 85.16
N ASN A 5 42.34 2.41 84.19
CA ASN A 5 42.56 2.44 82.71
C ASN A 5 43.06 1.10 82.16
N HIS A 6 42.70 0.58 80.98
CA HIS A 6 41.65 0.78 79.95
C HIS A 6 41.86 -0.34 78.88
N ALA A 7 40.95 -0.45 77.89
CA ALA A 7 41.00 -1.23 76.63
C ALA A 7 40.46 -2.69 76.67
N ILE A 8 39.26 -3.02 76.15
CA ILE A 8 38.72 -3.08 74.76
C ILE A 8 39.15 -4.36 74.00
N HIS A 9 38.21 -5.29 73.71
CA HIS A 9 37.86 -5.79 72.34
C HIS A 9 36.89 -7.01 72.29
N ARG A 10 35.86 -6.89 71.43
CA ARG A 10 35.15 -7.89 70.56
C ARG A 10 34.31 -9.00 71.22
N GLN A 11 32.97 -8.93 71.18
CA GLN A 11 32.01 -9.37 70.13
C GLN A 11 31.81 -10.90 70.02
N LEU A 12 30.54 -11.34 70.14
CA LEU A 12 29.83 -12.46 69.45
C LEU A 12 28.41 -12.54 70.09
N ALA A 13 27.36 -11.96 69.48
CA ALA A 13 26.46 -12.54 68.47
C ALA A 13 25.53 -13.65 69.00
N ASN A 14 24.21 -13.40 69.00
CA ASN A 14 23.15 -14.36 68.61
C ASN A 14 21.74 -13.75 68.79
N ALA A 15 21.15 -13.29 67.69
CA ALA A 15 19.69 -13.21 67.52
C ALA A 15 19.38 -13.25 66.02
N ALA A 16 19.05 -14.43 65.51
CA ALA A 16 18.53 -14.61 64.16
C ALA A 16 16.99 -14.49 64.22
N ALA A 17 16.44 -13.42 63.66
CA ALA A 17 15.03 -13.31 63.33
C ALA A 17 14.89 -13.59 61.82
N ALA A 18 14.28 -14.73 61.48
CA ALA A 18 13.96 -15.08 60.10
C ALA A 18 12.79 -14.22 59.61
N LEU A 19 13.09 -13.25 58.75
CA LEU A 19 12.11 -12.46 58.02
C LEU A 19 11.67 -13.27 56.79
N LEU A 20 10.49 -13.89 56.86
CA LEU A 20 9.82 -14.50 55.71
C LEU A 20 9.29 -13.38 54.79
N LEU A 21 10.12 -12.96 53.83
CA LEU A 21 9.70 -12.16 52.69
C LEU A 21 8.96 -13.09 51.71
N GLY A 22 7.62 -13.08 51.78
CA GLY A 22 6.79 -13.63 50.72
C GLY A 22 6.89 -12.74 49.49
N THR A 23 7.81 -13.04 48.58
CA THR A 23 7.83 -12.47 47.23
C THR A 23 6.76 -13.16 46.40
N GLY A 24 5.50 -12.77 46.60
CA GLY A 24 4.46 -13.01 45.60
C GLY A 24 4.78 -12.15 44.39
N GLY A 25 5.36 -12.75 43.35
CA GLY A 25 5.53 -12.10 42.06
C GLY A 25 4.15 -11.84 41.46
N VAL A 26 3.65 -10.62 41.64
CA VAL A 26 2.60 -10.10 40.77
C VAL A 26 3.26 -9.89 39.41
N SER A 27 2.97 -10.75 38.45
CA SER A 27 3.19 -10.42 37.04
C SER A 27 2.27 -9.23 36.75
N ALA A 28 2.79 -8.02 36.81
CA ALA A 28 2.09 -6.85 36.34
C ALA A 28 2.01 -6.98 34.81
N SER A 29 0.87 -7.46 34.29
CA SER A 29 0.59 -7.32 32.85
C SER A 29 0.45 -5.82 32.59
N ALA A 30 1.22 -5.31 31.62
CA ALA A 30 1.14 -3.91 31.24
C ALA A 30 -0.28 -3.62 30.73
N ALA A 31 -0.81 -2.43 31.06
CA ALA A 31 -2.11 -2.02 30.54
C ALA A 31 -2.07 -2.01 29.00
N ILE A 32 -3.14 -2.48 28.36
CA ILE A 32 -3.26 -2.42 26.90
C ILE A 32 -3.27 -0.96 26.48
N VAL A 33 -2.42 -0.62 25.51
CA VAL A 33 -2.43 0.70 24.86
C VAL A 33 -3.64 0.73 23.95
N THR A 34 -4.58 1.63 24.24
CA THR A 34 -5.85 1.76 23.52
C THR A 34 -5.77 2.73 22.35
N GLU A 35 -4.77 3.62 22.34
CA GLU A 35 -4.57 4.64 21.31
C GLU A 35 -3.08 4.85 21.05
N TRP A 36 -2.72 4.96 19.78
CA TRP A 36 -1.36 5.21 19.30
C TRP A 36 -1.33 6.42 18.38
N ASP A 37 -0.33 7.28 18.55
CA ASP A 37 0.16 8.12 17.47
C ASP A 37 0.98 7.23 16.52
N PHE A 38 0.91 7.49 15.22
CA PHE A 38 1.66 6.74 14.24
C PHE A 38 2.40 7.62 13.24
N SER A 39 3.44 7.03 12.65
CA SER A 39 4.14 7.52 11.47
C SER A 39 4.44 6.33 10.57
N THR A 40 3.89 6.33 9.36
CA THR A 40 4.13 5.30 8.34
C THR A 40 4.69 5.92 7.06
N SER A 41 5.67 5.26 6.46
CA SER A 41 6.32 5.73 5.24
C SER A 41 6.65 4.56 4.33
N ALA A 42 6.30 4.69 3.06
CA ALA A 42 6.71 3.76 2.02
C ALA A 42 7.75 4.37 1.08
N THR A 43 8.63 3.51 0.57
CA THR A 43 9.62 3.89 -0.44
C THR A 43 9.78 2.82 -1.50
N PHE A 44 10.05 3.24 -2.73
CA PHE A 44 10.57 2.36 -3.77
C PHE A 44 12.03 2.02 -3.44
N THR A 45 12.32 0.74 -3.25
CA THR A 45 13.68 0.25 -2.99
C THR A 45 14.31 -0.39 -4.23
N SER A 46 13.48 -0.77 -5.20
CA SER A 46 13.92 -1.26 -6.50
C SER A 46 12.92 -0.90 -7.61
N ALA A 47 13.41 -0.79 -8.83
CA ALA A 47 12.60 -0.62 -10.03
C ALA A 47 13.24 -1.37 -11.20
N THR A 48 12.40 -1.97 -12.03
CA THR A 48 12.79 -2.70 -13.24
C THR A 48 12.02 -2.16 -14.42
N PHE A 49 12.72 -1.97 -15.53
CA PHE A 49 12.15 -1.47 -16.78
C PHE A 49 12.44 -2.47 -17.91
N SER A 50 11.59 -2.48 -18.94
CA SER A 50 11.75 -3.34 -20.13
C SER A 50 13.00 -3.04 -20.95
N GLY A 51 13.66 -1.91 -20.69
CA GLY A 51 14.92 -1.50 -21.27
C GLY A 51 15.52 -0.30 -20.53
N ALA A 52 16.78 0.01 -20.83
CA ALA A 52 17.41 1.23 -20.32
C ALA A 52 17.01 2.43 -21.17
N SER A 53 16.63 3.53 -20.53
CA SER A 53 16.36 4.82 -21.18
C SER A 53 16.82 5.97 -20.31
N ALA A 54 17.35 7.02 -20.96
CA ALA A 54 17.57 8.32 -20.32
C ALA A 54 16.27 9.01 -19.86
N GLY A 55 15.11 8.39 -20.17
CA GLY A 55 13.73 8.75 -19.84
C GLY A 55 13.29 8.50 -18.40
N ASN A 56 13.99 7.62 -17.69
CA ASN A 56 13.45 7.02 -16.48
C ASN A 56 13.89 7.81 -15.24
N THR A 57 12.93 8.18 -14.40
CA THR A 57 13.20 8.65 -13.04
C THR A 57 13.00 7.50 -12.07
N VAL A 58 13.94 7.32 -11.16
CA VAL A 58 13.83 6.38 -10.03
C VAL A 58 14.24 7.14 -8.77
N SER A 59 13.29 7.31 -7.86
CA SER A 59 13.51 7.89 -6.54
C SER A 59 12.72 7.10 -5.49
N ALA A 60 12.86 7.47 -4.22
CA ALA A 60 12.14 6.83 -3.13
C ALA A 60 10.60 6.94 -3.26
N SER A 61 10.07 7.98 -3.94
CA SER A 61 8.64 8.24 -4.02
C SER A 61 8.10 8.42 -5.44
N GLU A 62 8.95 8.25 -6.45
CA GLU A 62 8.56 8.35 -7.86
C GLU A 62 9.35 7.37 -8.71
N LEU A 63 8.61 6.56 -9.47
CA LEU A 63 9.10 5.85 -10.65
C LEU A 63 8.38 6.45 -11.85
N SER A 64 9.08 7.06 -12.82
CA SER A 64 8.44 7.60 -14.02
C SER A 64 9.23 7.24 -15.28
N TRP A 65 8.52 7.05 -16.38
CA TRP A 65 9.07 6.62 -17.68
C TRP A 65 8.37 7.35 -18.82
N GLY A 66 8.93 7.23 -20.03
CA GLY A 66 8.55 8.05 -21.18
C GLY A 66 9.61 9.09 -21.52
N ARG A 67 9.19 10.26 -22.00
CA ARG A 67 10.09 11.32 -22.44
C ARG A 67 10.78 12.02 -21.25
N SER A 68 12.11 12.18 -21.27
CA SER A 68 12.83 12.89 -20.19
C SER A 68 13.20 14.35 -20.46
N SER A 69 13.15 14.80 -21.71
CA SER A 69 13.60 16.14 -22.07
C SER A 69 12.46 17.01 -22.53
N SER A 70 12.49 18.26 -22.08
CA SER A 70 11.63 19.32 -22.57
C SER A 70 11.66 19.43 -24.09
N PHE A 71 10.57 19.94 -24.65
CA PHE A 71 10.43 20.09 -26.08
C PHE A 71 9.70 21.37 -26.44
N CYS A 72 9.84 21.78 -27.70
CA CYS A 72 9.15 22.95 -28.20
C CYS A 72 7.84 22.52 -28.85
N GLU A 73 6.71 22.87 -28.23
CA GLU A 73 5.40 22.71 -28.86
C GLU A 73 5.13 23.93 -29.78
N GLY A 74 4.65 23.70 -31.01
CA GLY A 74 4.23 24.78 -31.92
C GLY A 74 5.13 25.09 -33.13
N GLY A 75 6.12 24.25 -33.45
CA GLY A 75 6.87 24.36 -34.70
C GLY A 75 6.10 23.79 -35.91
N SER A 76 5.00 24.42 -36.34
CA SER A 76 4.42 24.09 -37.65
C SER A 76 5.51 24.32 -38.71
N GLY A 77 5.89 23.27 -39.45
CA GLY A 77 7.02 23.25 -40.38
C GLY A 77 7.04 24.38 -41.42
N GLY A 78 7.55 25.54 -41.01
CA GLY A 78 7.99 26.60 -41.92
C GLY A 78 9.34 26.21 -42.53
N PRO A 79 9.65 26.67 -43.75
CA PRO A 79 10.87 26.29 -44.45
C PRO A 79 12.09 26.64 -43.59
N THR A 80 12.94 25.64 -43.35
CA THR A 80 14.22 25.82 -42.68
C THR A 80 15.14 26.66 -43.59
N GLU A 81 15.27 27.95 -43.30
CA GLU A 81 16.29 28.81 -43.90
C GLU A 81 17.69 28.39 -43.39
N PRO A 82 18.69 28.26 -44.27
CA PRO A 82 20.04 27.90 -43.88
C PRO A 82 20.76 29.10 -43.24
N GLY A 83 20.84 29.14 -41.90
CA GLY A 83 21.76 30.05 -41.20
C GLY A 83 21.37 30.61 -39.84
N GLY A 84 20.25 30.22 -39.24
CA GLY A 84 19.80 30.77 -37.95
C GLY A 84 20.33 30.01 -36.72
N VAL A 85 21.26 30.61 -35.98
CA VAL A 85 21.60 30.21 -34.60
C VAL A 85 20.53 30.75 -33.66
N PHE A 86 19.42 30.04 -33.52
CA PHE A 86 18.42 30.30 -32.48
C PHE A 86 18.15 29.02 -31.70
N GLY A 87 18.97 28.77 -30.68
CA GLY A 87 18.83 27.63 -29.76
C GLY A 87 17.82 27.90 -28.64
N GLY A 88 16.56 28.14 -28.98
CA GLY A 88 15.46 28.26 -28.03
C GLY A 88 14.11 28.05 -28.71
N CYS A 89 13.09 27.61 -27.97
CA CYS A 89 11.75 27.32 -28.50
C CYS A 89 11.02 28.52 -29.13
N GLY A 90 11.64 29.70 -29.20
CA GLY A 90 11.08 30.83 -29.94
C GLY A 90 11.14 30.61 -31.46
N GLY A 91 10.00 30.30 -32.07
CA GLY A 91 9.81 30.53 -33.51
C GLY A 91 10.01 32.02 -33.87
N PHE A 92 9.91 32.36 -35.16
CA PHE A 92 10.10 33.73 -35.70
C PHE A 92 9.28 34.84 -34.98
N TRP A 93 8.23 34.45 -34.24
CA TRP A 93 7.37 35.33 -33.42
C TRP A 93 7.57 35.23 -31.90
N GLY A 94 8.50 34.38 -31.42
CA GLY A 94 8.75 34.20 -29.98
C GLY A 94 7.65 33.45 -29.21
N LEU A 95 6.86 32.60 -29.89
CA LEU A 95 5.65 31.97 -29.33
C LEU A 95 5.74 30.46 -29.08
N GLY A 96 6.89 29.81 -29.23
CA GLY A 96 6.97 28.39 -28.89
C GLY A 96 7.21 28.22 -27.40
N ASP A 97 6.31 27.49 -26.76
CA ASP A 97 6.41 27.16 -25.34
C ASP A 97 7.38 25.98 -25.16
N THR A 98 8.16 26.04 -24.08
CA THR A 98 8.96 24.90 -23.66
C THR A 98 8.08 24.03 -22.79
N VAL A 99 7.65 22.89 -23.34
CA VAL A 99 6.83 21.93 -22.62
C VAL A 99 7.74 20.94 -21.93
N ASP A 100 7.71 20.96 -20.60
CA ASP A 100 8.31 19.93 -19.77
C ASP A 100 7.35 18.72 -19.73
N PRO A 101 7.85 17.49 -19.93
CA PRO A 101 7.00 16.31 -19.94
C PRO A 101 6.59 15.97 -18.49
N ASP A 102 5.51 16.59 -18.01
CA ASP A 102 4.86 16.34 -16.73
C ASP A 102 3.87 15.18 -16.85
N PHE A 103 4.01 14.16 -16.00
CA PHE A 103 3.08 13.04 -15.96
C PHE A 103 1.71 13.43 -15.37
N GLN A 104 1.59 14.59 -14.70
CA GLN A 104 0.33 15.11 -14.20
C GLN A 104 -0.42 15.98 -15.22
N ASP A 105 0.28 16.47 -16.24
CA ASP A 105 -0.29 17.31 -17.30
C ASP A 105 0.19 16.81 -18.69
N PRO A 106 -0.31 15.65 -19.13
CA PRO A 106 0.12 15.04 -20.39
C PRO A 106 -0.40 15.82 -21.60
N THR A 107 0.36 15.74 -22.69
CA THR A 107 -0.05 16.26 -23.99
C THR A 107 -0.92 15.25 -24.76
N SER A 108 -1.48 15.68 -25.88
CA SER A 108 -2.20 14.76 -26.79
C SER A 108 -1.30 13.83 -27.62
N ASP A 109 0.02 14.05 -27.61
CA ASP A 109 0.96 13.29 -28.41
C ASP A 109 1.83 12.38 -27.53
N ALA A 110 1.65 11.07 -27.73
CA ALA A 110 2.31 10.02 -26.95
C ALA A 110 3.85 10.02 -27.06
N ALA A 111 4.43 10.66 -28.07
CA ALA A 111 5.88 10.83 -28.17
C ALA A 111 6.44 11.87 -27.17
N PHE A 112 5.56 12.62 -26.50
CA PHE A 112 5.90 13.71 -25.61
C PHE A 112 5.52 13.47 -24.15
N ASN A 113 4.78 12.40 -23.86
CA ASN A 113 4.23 12.13 -22.55
C ASN A 113 5.15 11.27 -21.68
N ARG A 114 4.76 11.20 -20.40
CA ARG A 114 5.32 10.29 -19.40
C ARG A 114 4.21 9.68 -18.56
N SER A 115 4.44 8.43 -18.14
CA SER A 115 3.63 7.77 -17.12
C SER A 115 4.45 7.68 -15.83
N ALA A 116 3.78 7.54 -14.70
CA ALA A 116 4.44 7.51 -13.40
C ALA A 116 3.69 6.66 -12.37
N LEU A 117 4.46 6.08 -11.46
CA LEU A 117 3.98 5.48 -10.22
C LEU A 117 4.57 6.29 -9.06
N THR A 118 3.71 6.89 -8.25
CA THR A 118 4.12 7.80 -7.17
C THR A 118 3.60 7.35 -5.82
N ILE A 119 4.41 7.60 -4.78
CA ILE A 119 4.01 7.45 -3.38
C ILE A 119 3.69 8.85 -2.84
N GLY A 120 2.57 8.94 -2.14
CA GLY A 120 2.10 10.15 -1.49
C GLY A 120 1.57 9.91 -0.08
N THR A 121 1.04 10.96 0.53
CA THR A 121 0.40 10.93 1.86
C THR A 121 -1.06 11.35 1.73
N PRO A 122 -1.93 11.12 2.73
CA PRO A 122 -3.33 11.54 2.64
C PRO A 122 -3.46 13.03 2.27
N GLY A 123 -4.04 13.31 1.09
CA GLY A 123 -4.19 14.66 0.53
C GLY A 123 -3.07 15.12 -0.42
N SER A 124 -1.99 14.36 -0.61
CA SER A 124 -0.95 14.57 -1.62
C SER A 124 -0.61 13.28 -2.36
N PHE A 125 -0.64 13.28 -3.69
CA PHE A 125 -0.45 12.06 -4.48
C PHE A 125 1.00 11.85 -4.95
N THR A 126 1.89 12.80 -4.66
CA THR A 126 3.30 12.79 -5.03
C THR A 126 4.17 13.30 -3.87
N GLY A 127 5.49 13.23 -4.04
CA GLY A 127 6.48 13.78 -3.09
C GLY A 127 6.86 12.85 -1.93
N GLY A 128 6.09 11.81 -1.66
CA GLY A 128 6.32 10.87 -0.56
C GLY A 128 6.20 11.52 0.82
N GLY A 129 7.00 11.03 1.76
CA GLY A 129 6.98 11.43 3.17
C GLY A 129 6.14 10.50 4.04
N ALA A 130 6.15 10.77 5.34
CA ALA A 130 5.42 9.96 6.30
C ALA A 130 3.97 10.43 6.43
N ALA A 131 3.02 9.50 6.34
CA ALA A 131 1.66 9.72 6.79
C ALA A 131 1.63 9.56 8.31
N THR A 132 1.04 10.54 9.00
CA THR A 132 0.95 10.57 10.46
C THR A 132 -0.50 10.76 10.91
N GLY A 133 -0.79 10.30 12.12
CA GLY A 133 -2.13 10.42 12.69
C GLY A 133 -2.25 9.61 13.98
N THR A 134 -3.50 9.33 14.37
CA THR A 134 -3.82 8.44 15.49
C THR A 134 -4.57 7.21 15.01
N VAL A 135 -4.42 6.10 15.75
CA VAL A 135 -5.15 4.86 15.53
C VAL A 135 -5.52 4.23 16.88
N ASN A 136 -6.72 3.69 16.95
CA ASN A 136 -7.19 2.96 18.13
C ASN A 136 -6.82 1.48 18.02
N THR A 137 -6.58 0.87 19.17
CA THR A 137 -6.33 -0.57 19.24
C THR A 137 -7.65 -1.34 19.27
N VAL A 138 -7.84 -2.22 18.30
CA VAL A 138 -8.95 -3.17 18.22
C VAL A 138 -8.72 -4.31 19.20
N THR A 139 -9.66 -4.54 20.11
CA THR A 139 -9.51 -5.55 21.18
C THR A 139 -10.46 -6.74 21.05
N ASP A 140 -11.47 -6.64 20.19
CA ASP A 140 -12.47 -7.68 19.96
C ASP A 140 -12.27 -8.45 18.64
N GLY A 141 -11.24 -8.07 17.87
CA GLY A 141 -10.89 -8.65 16.57
C GLY A 141 -11.77 -8.18 15.41
N ASN A 142 -12.72 -7.25 15.65
CA ASN A 142 -13.58 -6.69 14.62
C ASN A 142 -13.10 -5.29 14.27
N ILE A 143 -12.77 -5.05 12.99
CA ILE A 143 -12.39 -3.71 12.53
C ILE A 143 -13.66 -2.96 12.12
N GLU A 144 -13.96 -1.87 12.80
CA GLU A 144 -15.04 -0.94 12.46
C GLU A 144 -14.51 0.32 11.76
N ALA A 145 -15.44 1.17 11.29
CA ALA A 145 -15.09 2.44 10.68
C ALA A 145 -14.41 3.36 11.72
N GLY A 146 -13.16 3.75 11.47
CA GLY A 146 -12.37 4.58 12.38
C GLY A 146 -11.34 3.81 13.22
N ASP A 147 -11.30 2.48 13.12
CA ASP A 147 -10.29 1.64 13.80
C ASP A 147 -8.97 1.51 13.01
N PHE A 148 -8.84 2.27 11.93
CA PHE A 148 -7.67 2.24 11.07
C PHE A 148 -7.03 3.61 10.93
N GLY A 149 -5.69 3.64 10.91
CA GLY A 149 -4.91 4.79 10.52
C GLY A 149 -4.77 4.86 9.01
N LEU A 150 -4.96 6.03 8.41
CA LEU A 150 -4.68 6.25 6.99
C LEU A 150 -3.17 6.34 6.76
N GLY A 151 -2.64 5.43 5.95
CA GLY A 151 -1.22 5.40 5.60
C GLY A 151 -0.92 6.21 4.34
N ILE A 152 0.16 5.82 3.66
CA ILE A 152 0.53 6.36 2.35
C ILE A 152 -0.51 6.01 1.27
N ASN A 153 -0.45 6.73 0.15
CA ASN A 153 -1.14 6.33 -1.07
C ASN A 153 -0.14 5.99 -2.18
N LEU A 154 -0.57 5.12 -3.08
CA LEU A 154 0.13 4.80 -4.33
C LEU A 154 -0.75 5.29 -5.48
N THR A 155 -0.21 6.15 -6.34
CA THR A 155 -0.93 6.67 -7.51
C THR A 155 -0.23 6.26 -8.79
N HIS A 156 -0.98 5.64 -9.68
CA HIS A 156 -0.54 5.39 -11.04
C HIS A 156 -1.13 6.45 -11.98
N TRP A 157 -0.25 7.15 -12.68
CA TRP A 157 -0.54 8.17 -13.69
C TRP A 157 -0.33 7.52 -15.06
N ASN A 158 -1.43 7.07 -15.67
CA ASN A 158 -1.37 6.36 -16.93
C ASN A 158 -1.61 7.33 -18.09
N ASN A 159 -0.55 7.65 -18.83
CA ASN A 159 -0.62 8.51 -19.98
C ASN A 159 -0.19 7.75 -21.25
N PRO A 160 -0.81 8.05 -22.41
CA PRO A 160 -0.39 7.42 -23.66
C PRO A 160 1.07 7.75 -23.93
N ILE A 161 1.91 6.72 -24.10
CA ILE A 161 3.32 6.86 -24.47
C ILE A 161 3.67 5.98 -25.68
N SER A 162 4.70 6.37 -26.45
CA SER A 162 5.12 5.62 -27.64
C SER A 162 6.63 5.60 -27.82
N GLY A 163 7.20 4.39 -27.99
CA GLY A 163 8.62 4.20 -28.32
C GLY A 163 9.58 4.28 -27.14
N PHE A 164 9.07 4.13 -25.91
CA PHE A 164 9.88 4.17 -24.69
C PHE A 164 9.88 2.81 -23.97
N PRO A 165 10.98 2.46 -23.28
CA PRO A 165 10.93 1.44 -22.25
C PRO A 165 9.93 1.83 -21.15
N THR A 166 9.31 0.81 -20.57
CA THR A 166 8.23 0.95 -19.59
C THR A 166 8.57 0.22 -18.30
N LEU A 167 7.93 0.60 -17.20
CA LEU A 167 8.07 -0.09 -15.93
C LEU A 167 7.58 -1.55 -16.09
N THR A 168 8.26 -2.50 -15.46
CA THR A 168 7.85 -3.91 -15.45
C THR A 168 7.62 -4.46 -14.04
N GLY A 169 8.05 -3.71 -13.03
CA GLY A 169 7.93 -4.09 -11.63
C GLY A 169 8.97 -3.42 -10.76
N GLY A 170 8.97 -3.76 -9.48
CA GLY A 170 9.89 -3.23 -8.49
C GLY A 170 9.52 -3.72 -7.09
N THR A 171 10.09 -3.06 -6.10
CA THR A 171 9.88 -3.40 -4.68
C THR A 171 9.52 -2.14 -3.91
N ILE A 172 8.49 -2.25 -3.07
CA ILE A 172 8.10 -1.22 -2.11
C ILE A 172 8.40 -1.75 -0.71
N GLN A 173 9.06 -0.92 0.11
CA GLN A 173 9.23 -1.15 1.54
C GLN A 173 8.42 -0.10 2.30
N ASP A 174 7.56 -0.55 3.20
CA ASP A 174 6.76 0.26 4.12
C ASP A 174 7.20 0.01 5.57
N THR A 175 7.27 1.09 6.34
CA THR A 175 7.60 1.07 7.77
C THR A 175 6.48 1.72 8.57
N LEU A 176 6.30 1.28 9.82
CA LEU A 176 5.30 1.82 10.73
C LEU A 176 5.91 1.96 12.12
N THR A 177 5.98 3.18 12.61
CA THR A 177 6.36 3.50 13.99
C THR A 177 5.12 3.92 14.77
N LEU A 178 4.94 3.33 15.95
CA LEU A 178 3.82 3.58 16.85
C LEU A 178 4.33 4.21 18.15
N THR A 179 3.64 5.23 18.65
CA THR A 179 3.92 5.88 19.93
C THR A 179 2.66 5.81 20.80
N PRO A 180 2.72 5.20 21.99
CA PRO A 180 1.53 5.01 22.81
C PRO A 180 1.03 6.33 23.39
N VAL A 181 -0.29 6.54 23.35
CA VAL A 181 -0.95 7.77 23.81
C VAL A 181 -1.79 7.50 25.06
N ALA A 182 -2.64 6.47 25.03
CA ALA A 182 -3.55 6.12 26.12
C ALA A 182 -3.56 4.61 26.40
N PRO A 183 -3.76 4.17 27.66
CA PRO A 183 -3.90 4.97 28.88
C PRO A 183 -2.55 5.46 29.44
N MET A 184 -1.44 5.13 28.78
CA MET A 184 -0.09 5.49 29.21
C MET A 184 0.73 5.96 28.01
N THR A 185 1.65 6.88 28.28
CA THR A 185 2.68 7.29 27.34
C THR A 185 3.97 6.51 27.60
N GLY A 186 4.80 6.39 26.57
CA GLY A 186 5.99 5.55 26.62
C GLY A 186 6.87 5.74 25.40
N ALA A 187 7.92 4.92 25.31
CA ALA A 187 8.79 4.89 24.14
C ALA A 187 8.02 4.38 22.92
N SER A 188 8.36 4.89 21.74
CA SER A 188 7.86 4.39 20.46
C SER A 188 8.37 2.98 20.20
N VAL A 189 7.63 2.23 19.38
CA VAL A 189 7.96 0.90 18.90
C VAL A 189 7.74 0.84 17.40
N ASP A 190 8.63 0.14 16.70
CA ASP A 190 8.47 -0.13 15.28
C ASP A 190 7.71 -1.45 15.11
N ALA A 191 6.64 -1.40 14.31
CA ALA A 191 5.99 -2.60 13.82
C ALA A 191 6.87 -3.26 12.74
N PRO A 192 6.61 -4.53 12.36
CA PRO A 192 7.42 -5.22 11.36
C PRO A 192 7.33 -4.52 10.01
N ASP A 193 8.49 -4.28 9.37
CA ASP A 193 8.56 -3.76 8.01
C ASP A 193 7.82 -4.68 7.04
N ILE A 194 7.09 -4.06 6.10
CA ILE A 194 6.40 -4.76 5.03
C ILE A 194 7.15 -4.47 3.74
N THR A 195 7.68 -5.52 3.14
CA THR A 195 8.27 -5.42 1.80
C THR A 195 7.46 -6.26 0.85
N PHE A 196 7.03 -5.66 -0.26
CA PHE A 196 6.37 -6.39 -1.32
C PHE A 196 6.90 -6.03 -2.68
N ASP A 197 6.99 -7.05 -3.51
CA ASP A 197 7.28 -6.89 -4.92
C ASP A 197 5.99 -6.64 -5.67
N PHE A 198 6.10 -5.85 -6.74
CA PHE A 198 5.01 -5.63 -7.67
C PHE A 198 5.45 -5.93 -9.09
N ARG A 199 4.47 -6.25 -9.92
CA ARG A 199 4.57 -6.40 -11.36
C ARG A 199 3.75 -5.32 -12.01
N PHE A 200 4.24 -4.81 -13.13
CA PHE A 200 3.59 -3.77 -13.89
C PHE A 200 3.55 -4.16 -15.36
N ALA A 201 2.46 -3.84 -16.04
CA ALA A 201 2.35 -3.96 -17.48
C ALA A 201 1.77 -2.66 -18.07
N GLU A 202 2.61 -1.95 -18.81
CA GLU A 202 2.15 -0.96 -19.79
C GLU A 202 1.56 -1.71 -20.97
N THR A 203 0.25 -1.63 -21.13
CA THR A 203 -0.48 -2.40 -22.12
C THR A 203 -0.48 -1.67 -23.47
N PRO A 204 -0.57 -2.40 -24.59
CA PRO A 204 -0.78 -1.75 -25.87
C PRO A 204 -2.12 -1.00 -25.88
N ASN A 205 -2.13 0.26 -26.31
CA ASN A 205 -3.36 1.06 -26.43
C ASN A 205 -4.34 0.57 -27.51
N GLY A 206 -3.99 -0.51 -28.22
CA GLY A 206 -4.82 -1.19 -29.20
C GLY A 206 -5.36 -2.53 -28.69
N GLY A 207 -6.53 -2.93 -29.18
CA GLY A 207 -7.14 -4.20 -28.81
C GLY A 207 -6.53 -5.42 -29.54
N PRO A 208 -6.88 -6.65 -29.11
CA PRO A 208 -7.80 -6.95 -28.01
C PRO A 208 -7.15 -6.77 -26.63
N CYS A 209 -7.88 -6.16 -25.71
CA CYS A 209 -7.44 -6.03 -24.32
C CYS A 209 -7.71 -7.30 -23.53
N ALA A 210 -6.91 -7.53 -22.49
CA ALA A 210 -7.08 -8.66 -21.59
C ALA A 210 -8.51 -8.66 -20.98
N ASP A 211 -9.07 -9.86 -20.83
CA ASP A 211 -10.42 -10.10 -20.32
C ASP A 211 -11.55 -9.36 -21.08
N GLY A 212 -11.29 -8.92 -22.31
CA GLY A 212 -12.28 -8.24 -23.15
C GLY A 212 -12.62 -6.83 -22.67
N THR A 213 -11.74 -6.20 -21.90
CA THR A 213 -11.89 -4.81 -21.45
C THR A 213 -11.90 -3.83 -22.63
N ALA A 214 -12.36 -2.60 -22.36
CA ALA A 214 -12.47 -1.58 -23.38
C ALA A 214 -11.10 -1.15 -23.90
N THR A 215 -11.04 -0.76 -25.18
CA THR A 215 -9.89 -0.04 -25.75
C THR A 215 -10.03 1.47 -25.54
N PRO A 216 -8.94 2.21 -25.29
CA PRO A 216 -7.57 1.73 -25.11
C PRO A 216 -7.41 0.83 -23.87
N CYS A 217 -6.51 -0.15 -23.95
CA CYS A 217 -6.31 -1.09 -22.85
C CYS A 217 -5.80 -0.37 -21.62
N ALA A 218 -6.29 -0.76 -20.44
CA ALA A 218 -5.84 -0.20 -19.18
C ALA A 218 -4.54 -0.86 -18.74
N ASP A 219 -3.65 -0.06 -18.17
CA ASP A 219 -2.43 -0.54 -17.57
C ASP A 219 -2.66 -1.24 -16.25
N LEU A 220 -1.78 -2.19 -15.96
CA LEU A 220 -2.00 -3.17 -14.92
C LEU A 220 -0.90 -3.10 -13.87
N PHE A 221 -1.31 -2.98 -12.62
CA PHE A 221 -0.44 -3.12 -11.46
C PHE A 221 -0.85 -4.38 -10.69
N GLY A 222 0.09 -5.30 -10.48
CA GLY A 222 -0.13 -6.54 -9.74
C GLY A 222 0.80 -6.65 -8.54
N ILE A 223 0.27 -7.10 -7.40
CA ILE A 223 1.05 -7.32 -6.17
C ILE A 223 1.48 -8.78 -6.10
N VAL A 224 2.76 -9.02 -5.86
CA VAL A 224 3.27 -10.35 -5.55
C VAL A 224 2.87 -10.66 -4.10
N ALA A 225 2.15 -11.76 -3.90
CA ALA A 225 1.51 -12.09 -2.62
C ALA A 225 2.49 -12.00 -1.44
N VAL A 226 2.14 -11.14 -0.47
CA VAL A 226 2.82 -11.00 0.82
C VAL A 226 1.80 -11.09 1.96
N PRO A 227 2.21 -11.56 3.16
CA PRO A 227 1.35 -11.48 4.32
C PRO A 227 1.18 -10.01 4.75
N THR A 228 -0.03 -9.48 4.61
CA THR A 228 -0.37 -8.11 5.02
C THR A 228 -1.19 -8.05 6.31
N LEU A 229 -1.66 -9.19 6.80
CA LEU A 229 -2.52 -9.28 7.98
C LEU A 229 -1.78 -9.92 9.15
N ASN A 230 -2.10 -9.47 10.35
CA ASN A 230 -1.65 -10.05 11.61
C ASN A 230 -0.12 -10.12 11.78
N LEU A 231 0.56 -9.04 11.42
CA LEU A 231 2.00 -8.87 11.63
C LEU A 231 2.24 -8.58 13.13
N ALA A 232 2.74 -9.58 13.85
CA ALA A 232 2.90 -9.51 15.29
C ALA A 232 4.07 -8.60 15.71
N PHE A 233 3.88 -7.83 16.77
CA PHE A 233 4.93 -7.07 17.47
C PHE A 233 4.67 -7.05 18.98
N ASP A 234 5.74 -6.91 19.77
CA ASP A 234 5.65 -6.80 21.24
C ASP A 234 5.76 -5.35 21.69
N TYR A 235 4.93 -4.96 22.65
CA TYR A 235 5.11 -3.75 23.41
C TYR A 235 4.94 -4.01 24.91
N LEU A 236 6.03 -3.89 25.67
CA LEU A 236 6.07 -4.10 27.12
C LEU A 236 5.56 -5.49 27.54
N GLY A 237 5.86 -6.54 26.76
CA GLY A 237 5.43 -7.90 27.04
C GLY A 237 3.99 -8.22 26.63
N GLN A 238 3.31 -7.28 25.94
CA GLN A 238 1.99 -7.47 25.37
C GLN A 238 2.14 -7.58 23.84
N GLU A 239 1.59 -8.65 23.27
CA GLU A 239 1.59 -8.87 21.81
C GLU A 239 0.46 -8.07 21.16
N TYR A 240 0.80 -7.39 20.07
CA TYR A 240 -0.11 -6.67 19.19
C TYR A 240 0.09 -7.17 17.76
N PHE A 241 -0.88 -6.87 16.90
CA PHE A 241 -0.88 -7.22 15.49
C PHE A 241 -1.16 -5.98 14.65
N ALA A 242 -0.27 -5.69 13.70
CA ALA A 242 -0.50 -4.73 12.63
C ALA A 242 -1.11 -5.45 11.41
N SER A 243 -2.18 -4.91 10.86
CA SER A 243 -2.82 -5.44 9.64
C SER A 243 -3.02 -4.32 8.63
N VAL A 244 -2.39 -4.43 7.47
CA VAL A 244 -2.53 -3.50 6.36
C VAL A 244 -3.74 -3.85 5.51
N LEU A 245 -4.51 -2.82 5.20
CA LEU A 245 -5.78 -2.83 4.50
C LEU A 245 -5.71 -1.79 3.37
N LEU A 246 -6.60 -1.90 2.38
CA LEU A 246 -6.92 -0.75 1.54
C LEU A 246 -8.22 -0.11 2.01
N THR A 247 -8.47 1.12 1.59
CA THR A 247 -9.76 1.75 1.78
C THR A 247 -10.37 2.16 0.45
N ASP A 248 -11.70 2.19 0.39
CA ASP A 248 -12.47 2.61 -0.78
C ASP A 248 -12.63 4.14 -0.91
N GLY A 249 -11.91 4.92 -0.08
CA GLY A 249 -12.03 6.38 -0.03
C GLY A 249 -13.29 6.90 0.67
N MET A 250 -14.22 6.04 1.09
CA MET A 250 -15.38 6.38 1.94
C MET A 250 -15.16 5.98 3.41
N GLY A 251 -13.96 5.54 3.77
CA GLY A 251 -13.63 5.04 5.11
C GLY A 251 -14.07 3.60 5.36
N GLY A 252 -14.40 2.83 4.31
CA GLY A 252 -14.55 1.38 4.40
C GLY A 252 -13.23 0.68 4.10
N ALA A 253 -12.93 -0.42 4.80
CA ALA A 253 -11.82 -1.30 4.42
C ALA A 253 -12.22 -2.09 3.15
N ALA A 254 -11.43 -2.00 2.10
CA ALA A 254 -11.55 -2.79 0.88
C ALA A 254 -10.34 -3.73 0.77
N PRO A 255 -10.49 -4.99 0.36
CA PRO A 255 -9.35 -5.79 -0.05
C PRO A 255 -8.69 -5.15 -1.29
N ILE A 256 -7.38 -5.39 -1.49
CA ILE A 256 -6.74 -5.15 -2.78
C ILE A 256 -7.61 -5.81 -3.86
N GLY A 257 -8.01 -5.00 -4.84
CA GLY A 257 -8.86 -5.45 -5.95
C GLY A 257 -8.27 -6.70 -6.62
N THR A 258 -9.11 -7.44 -7.32
CA THR A 258 -8.65 -8.60 -8.09
C THR A 258 -8.57 -8.23 -9.58
N LEU A 259 -7.49 -8.68 -10.21
CA LEU A 259 -7.37 -8.66 -11.66
C LEU A 259 -8.04 -9.91 -12.25
N GLY A 260 -8.49 -9.82 -13.50
CA GLY A 260 -8.98 -10.98 -14.24
C GLY A 260 -7.82 -11.91 -14.61
N ASP A 261 -8.13 -13.12 -15.07
CA ASP A 261 -7.12 -14.14 -15.31
C ASP A 261 -6.13 -13.76 -16.43
N GLN A 262 -6.61 -13.11 -17.50
CA GLN A 262 -5.74 -12.67 -18.58
C GLN A 262 -4.91 -11.46 -18.18
N GLU A 263 -5.46 -10.57 -17.35
CA GLU A 263 -4.72 -9.44 -16.79
C GLU A 263 -3.64 -9.91 -15.81
N CYS A 264 -3.94 -10.88 -14.96
CA CYS A 264 -2.94 -11.52 -14.10
C CYS A 264 -1.82 -12.14 -14.93
N ALA A 265 -2.16 -12.84 -16.03
CA ALA A 265 -1.16 -13.38 -16.94
C ALA A 265 -0.31 -12.27 -17.58
N ALA A 266 -0.89 -11.13 -17.93
CA ALA A 266 -0.16 -9.99 -18.50
C ALA A 266 0.89 -9.40 -17.55
N VAL A 267 0.62 -9.39 -16.25
CA VAL A 267 1.62 -9.03 -15.21
C VAL A 267 2.44 -10.23 -14.71
N SER A 268 2.38 -11.38 -15.38
CA SER A 268 3.11 -12.61 -15.02
C SER A 268 2.81 -13.13 -13.61
N LEU A 269 1.57 -12.98 -13.16
CA LEU A 269 1.05 -13.52 -11.90
C LEU A 269 0.04 -14.65 -12.15
N GLY A 270 -0.27 -15.41 -11.10
CA GLY A 270 -1.29 -16.47 -11.16
C GLY A 270 -2.73 -15.92 -11.21
N SER A 271 -3.67 -16.75 -11.65
CA SER A 271 -5.12 -16.45 -11.63
C SER A 271 -5.58 -15.98 -10.24
N GLY A 272 -6.48 -14.98 -10.21
CA GLY A 272 -6.97 -14.37 -8.97
C GLY A 272 -5.95 -13.47 -8.26
N CYS A 273 -4.93 -12.98 -8.96
CA CYS A 273 -3.95 -12.05 -8.41
C CYS A 273 -4.59 -10.72 -7.97
N GLN A 274 -3.94 -10.10 -6.98
CA GLN A 274 -4.31 -8.82 -6.44
C GLN A 274 -3.66 -7.69 -7.25
N GLY A 275 -4.41 -6.62 -7.49
CA GLY A 275 -3.94 -5.50 -8.29
C GLY A 275 -5.02 -4.48 -8.62
N PHE A 276 -4.66 -3.51 -9.43
CA PHE A 276 -5.59 -2.52 -9.97
C PHE A 276 -5.27 -2.20 -11.42
N ARG A 277 -6.25 -1.58 -12.07
CA ARG A 277 -6.18 -1.13 -13.46
C ARG A 277 -6.20 0.39 -13.47
N THR A 278 -5.52 0.99 -14.43
CA THR A 278 -5.61 2.43 -14.68
C THR A 278 -5.92 2.64 -16.15
N ALA A 279 -7.07 3.24 -16.45
CA ALA A 279 -7.43 3.55 -17.83
C ALA A 279 -6.43 4.54 -18.46
N GLU A 280 -6.25 4.48 -19.78
CA GLU A 280 -5.42 5.43 -20.51
C GLU A 280 -5.86 6.88 -20.27
N SER A 281 -4.88 7.78 -20.15
CA SER A 281 -5.08 9.21 -19.86
C SER A 281 -5.84 9.46 -18.55
N GLN A 282 -5.71 8.57 -17.56
CA GLN A 282 -6.32 8.69 -16.23
C GLN A 282 -5.31 8.36 -15.14
N ALA A 283 -5.66 8.73 -13.91
CA ALA A 283 -4.92 8.32 -12.72
C ALA A 283 -5.78 7.39 -11.85
N THR A 284 -5.14 6.41 -11.21
CA THR A 284 -5.77 5.58 -10.18
C THR A 284 -4.94 5.64 -8.92
N THR A 285 -5.59 6.04 -7.82
CA THR A 285 -4.96 6.12 -6.50
C THR A 285 -5.51 5.02 -5.60
N VAL A 286 -4.60 4.33 -4.94
CA VAL A 286 -4.90 3.35 -3.90
C VAL A 286 -4.42 3.92 -2.56
N GLN A 287 -5.36 4.08 -1.62
CA GLN A 287 -5.08 4.54 -0.27
C GLN A 287 -4.90 3.33 0.66
N PHE A 288 -3.71 3.20 1.22
CA PHE A 288 -3.43 2.19 2.23
C PHE A 288 -3.91 2.68 3.60
N ALA A 289 -4.31 1.73 4.43
CA ALA A 289 -4.62 1.94 5.84
C ALA A 289 -4.11 0.75 6.64
N PHE A 290 -4.08 0.88 7.95
CA PHE A 290 -3.70 -0.21 8.83
C PHE A 290 -4.48 -0.17 10.13
N ALA A 291 -4.70 -1.33 10.72
CA ALA A 291 -5.29 -1.47 12.04
C ALA A 291 -4.30 -2.12 13.00
N ILE A 292 -4.38 -1.71 14.27
CA ILE A 292 -3.64 -2.31 15.38
C ILE A 292 -4.62 -3.11 16.23
N SER A 293 -4.26 -4.33 16.61
CA SER A 293 -5.15 -5.20 17.38
C SER A 293 -4.41 -6.03 18.42
N THR A 294 -5.09 -6.45 19.49
CA THR A 294 -4.55 -7.41 20.48
C THR A 294 -4.95 -8.85 20.17
N THR A 295 -5.80 -9.06 19.17
CA THR A 295 -6.25 -10.37 18.71
C THR A 295 -6.17 -10.42 17.20
N PRO A 296 -5.77 -11.55 16.59
CA PRO A 296 -5.71 -11.66 15.14
C PRO A 296 -7.04 -11.29 14.47
N VAL A 297 -6.96 -10.43 13.47
CA VAL A 297 -8.09 -10.00 12.64
C VAL A 297 -8.35 -11.04 11.56
N PHE A 298 -9.61 -11.34 11.32
CA PHE A 298 -10.05 -12.17 10.19
C PHE A 298 -10.90 -11.33 9.24
N VAL A 299 -10.39 -11.09 8.04
CA VAL A 299 -11.19 -10.50 6.96
C VAL A 299 -11.98 -11.63 6.29
N PRO A 300 -13.32 -11.65 6.33
CA PRO A 300 -14.09 -12.65 5.62
C PRO A 300 -13.75 -12.59 4.13
N ALA A 301 -13.31 -13.71 3.54
CA ALA A 301 -13.10 -13.78 2.10
C ALA A 301 -14.38 -13.34 1.38
N PRO A 302 -14.31 -12.59 0.26
CA PRO A 302 -15.48 -12.29 -0.53
C PRO A 302 -16.13 -13.62 -0.91
N ALA A 303 -17.34 -13.86 -0.39
CA ALA A 303 -18.01 -15.14 -0.53
C ALA A 303 -18.18 -15.46 -2.03
N PRO A 304 -17.61 -16.56 -2.57
CA PRO A 304 -17.96 -16.99 -3.90
C PRO A 304 -19.45 -17.32 -3.89
N ILE A 305 -20.21 -16.65 -4.75
CA ILE A 305 -21.66 -16.77 -4.90
C ILE A 305 -22.03 -18.23 -5.18
N ALA A 306 -22.32 -19.01 -4.13
CA ALA A 306 -22.84 -20.38 -4.21
C ALA A 306 -24.36 -20.38 -4.45
N LEU A 307 -24.84 -19.49 -5.33
CA LEU A 307 -26.26 -19.23 -5.59
C LEU A 307 -26.75 -19.89 -6.89
N PHE A 308 -26.21 -21.07 -7.23
CA PHE A 308 -26.62 -21.86 -8.40
C PHE A 308 -27.14 -23.27 -8.07
N GLY A 309 -27.56 -23.54 -6.83
CA GLY A 309 -27.93 -24.89 -6.39
C GLY A 309 -29.40 -25.19 -6.10
N LEU A 310 -30.31 -24.21 -6.08
CA LEU A 310 -31.69 -24.43 -5.56
C LEU A 310 -32.82 -24.28 -6.60
N GLY A 311 -32.50 -24.02 -7.87
CA GLY A 311 -33.52 -23.79 -8.91
C GLY A 311 -34.07 -25.03 -9.63
N VAL A 312 -33.47 -26.21 -9.51
CA VAL A 312 -33.79 -27.37 -10.41
C VAL A 312 -34.59 -28.50 -9.73
N LEU A 313 -34.91 -28.40 -8.44
CA LEU A 313 -35.73 -29.42 -7.75
C LEU A 313 -37.26 -29.21 -7.83
N GLY A 314 -37.75 -28.17 -8.53
CA GLY A 314 -39.18 -27.83 -8.61
C GLY A 314 -39.97 -28.44 -9.79
N LEU A 315 -39.31 -28.93 -10.85
CA LEU A 315 -39.99 -29.33 -12.11
C LEU A 315 -40.21 -30.84 -12.29
N GLY A 316 -39.85 -31.66 -11.29
CA GLY A 316 -39.92 -33.13 -11.37
C GLY A 316 -41.23 -33.79 -10.88
N LEU A 317 -42.11 -33.07 -10.18
CA LEU A 317 -43.23 -33.70 -9.45
C LEU A 317 -44.62 -33.58 -10.08
N LEU A 318 -44.78 -32.97 -11.27
CA LEU A 318 -46.10 -32.83 -11.92
C LEU A 318 -46.38 -33.82 -13.04
N ARG A 319 -45.73 -34.97 -13.09
CA ARG A 319 -45.98 -35.92 -14.18
C ARG A 319 -45.98 -37.40 -13.79
N ARG A 320 -46.85 -37.82 -12.84
CA ARG A 320 -47.36 -39.21 -12.84
C ARG A 320 -48.55 -39.53 -11.92
N LYS A 321 -49.74 -39.75 -12.53
CA LYS A 321 -50.72 -40.89 -12.36
C LYS A 321 -52.08 -40.43 -12.89
N SER A 322 -52.58 -40.87 -14.07
CA SER A 322 -53.27 -42.16 -14.40
C SER A 322 -54.47 -42.45 -13.48
N ARG A 323 -55.70 -42.81 -13.88
CA ARG A 323 -56.27 -43.58 -15.01
C ARG A 323 -57.81 -43.41 -14.93
N SER A 324 -58.54 -43.31 -16.04
CA SER A 324 -59.51 -44.30 -16.57
C SER A 324 -60.79 -44.63 -15.76
N GLN A 325 -61.93 -44.42 -16.45
CA GLN A 325 -63.21 -45.16 -16.48
C GLN A 325 -64.49 -44.67 -15.73
N ALA A 326 -65.54 -44.60 -16.57
CA ALA A 326 -66.95 -44.99 -16.39
C ALA A 326 -67.95 -44.05 -15.68
N ALA A 327 -68.81 -43.39 -16.49
CA ALA A 327 -70.23 -43.73 -16.66
C ALA A 327 -70.76 -43.07 -17.94
#